data_AF-A0A060HBZ2-F1
#
_entry.id   AF-A0A060HBZ2-F1
#
_cell.length_a   1.000
_cell.length_b   1.000
_cell.length_c   1.000
_cell.angle_alpha   90.00
_cell.angle_beta   90.00
_cell.angle_gamma   90.00
#
_symmetry.space_group_name_H-M   'P 1'
#
loop_
_entity.id
_entity.type
_entity.pdbx_description
1 polymer ?
#
loop_
_entity_poly.entity_id
_entity_poly.type
_entity_poly.pdbx_seq_one_letter_code
_entity_poly.pdbx_strand_id
1 'polypeptide(L)'
;MAAHHHSSFLLIALVAIVIAAVAGLTDSATGANPVFNSTRAYDYIASNYNSTYGLVRENENIDRYWLWTDNLLASHVLKEYDYAKSANMTATIRHYNELYDLDFRHPVGSLLDQVAYFNSVTDKSVTGNVWISDSDGSVELECSDYGDIAFYKSIYYYRAGMTDKAKSCYEMGAAMFDGIGIRDKAFEPDGQRYSTYKMALWQIASNMTGFGEAKEAMTIISYMQDSTTGGVYTHYRANILPDSQTNVETTSLAILADKGMSFPPTSKQTDPTTTSAPPIELLVGVFVAAGLAVILVKRFWR
;
A
#
# COMPACT_ATOMS: atom_id res chain seq x y z
N MET A 1 -77.79 17.12 -20.05
CA MET A 1 -76.57 16.36 -20.42
C MET A 1 -75.39 17.32 -20.62
N ALA A 2 -74.88 17.94 -19.56
CA ALA A 2 -73.77 18.89 -19.64
C ALA A 2 -72.92 18.87 -18.35
N ALA A 3 -72.61 17.67 -17.85
CA ALA A 3 -71.84 17.50 -16.62
C ALA A 3 -70.66 16.50 -16.73
N HIS A 4 -70.37 15.98 -17.94
CA HIS A 4 -69.31 14.98 -18.14
C HIS A 4 -68.02 15.50 -18.78
N HIS A 5 -67.94 16.77 -19.19
CA HIS A 5 -66.73 17.29 -19.87
C HIS A 5 -65.70 17.96 -18.97
N HIS A 6 -66.02 18.29 -17.71
CA HIS A 6 -65.06 18.97 -16.82
C HIS A 6 -64.15 18.02 -16.02
N SER A 7 -64.54 16.75 -15.83
CA SER A 7 -63.78 15.81 -15.00
C SER A 7 -62.56 15.21 -15.74
N SER A 8 -62.64 15.02 -17.06
CA SER A 8 -61.54 14.46 -17.85
C SER A 8 -60.36 15.42 -18.05
N PHE A 9 -60.59 16.73 -18.08
CA PHE A 9 -59.51 17.72 -18.21
C PHE A 9 -58.66 17.83 -16.94
N LEU A 10 -59.28 17.66 -15.77
CA LEU A 10 -58.59 17.75 -14.47
C LEU A 10 -57.67 16.54 -14.23
N LEU A 11 -58.08 15.35 -14.69
CA LEU A 11 -57.27 14.13 -14.60
C LEU A 11 -56.03 14.20 -15.51
N ILE A 12 -56.18 14.73 -16.73
CA ILE A 12 -55.06 14.86 -17.69
C ILE A 12 -54.03 15.88 -17.19
N ALA A 13 -54.48 17.00 -16.61
CA ALA A 13 -53.58 18.00 -16.02
C ALA A 13 -52.79 17.45 -14.82
N LEU A 14 -53.43 16.64 -13.96
CA LEU A 14 -52.77 16.00 -12.81
C LEU A 14 -51.74 14.95 -13.24
N VAL A 15 -52.05 14.14 -14.25
CA VAL A 15 -51.09 13.17 -14.81
C VAL A 15 -49.90 13.89 -15.46
N ALA A 16 -50.12 14.99 -16.18
CA ALA A 16 -49.02 15.78 -16.77
C ALA A 16 -48.11 16.43 -15.70
N ILE A 17 -48.68 16.91 -14.58
CA ILE A 17 -47.90 17.47 -13.46
C ILE A 17 -47.10 16.37 -12.75
N VAL A 18 -47.66 15.18 -12.56
CA VAL A 18 -46.93 14.04 -11.98
C VAL A 18 -45.80 13.57 -12.91
N ILE A 19 -46.04 13.50 -14.23
CA ILE A 19 -45.01 13.15 -15.21
C ILE A 19 -43.90 14.22 -15.23
N ALA A 20 -44.24 15.51 -15.17
CA ALA A 20 -43.26 16.59 -15.11
C ALA A 20 -42.47 16.60 -13.78
N ALA A 21 -43.10 16.25 -12.66
CA ALA A 21 -42.44 16.12 -11.37
C ALA A 21 -41.51 14.89 -11.31
N VAL A 22 -41.87 13.78 -11.96
CA VAL A 22 -41.00 12.60 -12.09
C VAL A 22 -39.86 12.86 -13.08
N ALA A 23 -40.10 13.60 -14.17
CA ALA A 23 -39.05 14.01 -15.11
C ALA A 23 -38.11 15.09 -14.53
N GLY A 24 -38.58 15.91 -13.58
CA GLY A 24 -37.77 16.88 -12.85
C GLY A 24 -36.93 16.27 -11.71
N LEU A 25 -37.12 14.98 -11.39
CA LEU A 25 -36.33 14.24 -10.40
C LEU A 25 -35.16 13.46 -11.04
N THR A 26 -35.04 13.47 -12.36
CA THR A 26 -33.83 13.03 -13.05
C THR A 26 -32.97 14.23 -13.40
N ASP A 27 -32.65 15.06 -12.40
CA ASP A 27 -31.38 15.76 -12.42
C ASP A 27 -30.31 14.72 -12.04
N SER A 28 -30.14 13.74 -12.94
CA SER A 28 -28.91 12.96 -12.99
C SER A 28 -27.85 13.99 -13.34
N ALA A 29 -27.31 14.61 -12.30
CA ALA A 29 -26.04 15.31 -12.37
C ALA A 29 -25.16 14.41 -13.23
N THR A 30 -24.89 14.85 -14.44
CA THR A 30 -23.85 14.32 -15.32
C THR A 30 -22.51 14.71 -14.70
N GLY A 31 -22.36 14.41 -13.41
CA GLY A 31 -21.15 14.62 -12.65
C GLY A 31 -20.13 13.69 -13.25
N ALA A 32 -19.22 14.27 -14.02
CA ALA A 32 -18.04 13.56 -14.46
C ALA A 32 -17.43 12.87 -13.24
N ASN A 33 -17.08 11.58 -13.38
CA ASN A 33 -16.37 10.87 -12.34
C ASN A 33 -15.15 11.70 -11.92
N PRO A 34 -14.91 11.88 -10.61
CA PRO A 34 -13.76 12.65 -10.16
C PRO A 34 -12.49 12.01 -10.72
N VAL A 35 -11.53 12.86 -11.05
CA VAL A 35 -10.20 12.45 -11.51
C VAL A 35 -9.21 12.76 -10.40
N PHE A 36 -8.41 11.76 -10.03
CA PHE A 36 -7.37 11.91 -9.03
C PHE A 36 -6.42 13.06 -9.39
N ASN A 37 -6.18 13.96 -8.44
CA ASN A 37 -5.31 15.11 -8.62
C ASN A 37 -3.98 14.88 -7.88
N SER A 38 -3.01 14.33 -8.59
CA SER A 38 -1.68 13.99 -8.04
C SER A 38 -0.93 15.21 -7.51
N THR A 39 -1.05 16.38 -8.13
CA THR A 39 -0.42 17.62 -7.63
C THR A 39 -0.94 17.98 -6.23
N ARG A 40 -2.27 17.92 -6.02
CA ARG A 40 -2.85 18.19 -4.69
C ARG A 40 -2.46 17.12 -3.67
N ALA A 41 -2.34 15.87 -4.08
CA ALA A 41 -1.87 14.79 -3.22
C ALA A 41 -0.41 15.03 -2.78
N TYR A 42 0.45 15.51 -3.68
CA TYR A 42 1.81 15.92 -3.33
C TYR A 42 1.84 17.09 -2.34
N ASP A 43 1.04 18.13 -2.59
CA ASP A 43 0.93 19.29 -1.71
C ASP A 43 0.43 18.89 -0.31
N TYR A 44 -0.52 17.95 -0.23
CA TYR A 44 -0.97 17.38 1.03
C TYR A 44 0.20 16.78 1.82
N ILE A 45 0.99 15.89 1.22
CA ILE A 45 2.13 15.26 1.89
C ILE A 45 3.16 16.32 2.31
N ALA A 46 3.49 17.24 1.40
CA ALA A 46 4.48 18.29 1.65
C ALA A 46 4.04 19.28 2.76
N SER A 47 2.74 19.56 2.88
CA SER A 47 2.19 20.46 3.92
C SER A 47 2.14 19.81 5.30
N ASN A 48 2.16 18.47 5.37
CA ASN A 48 2.28 17.72 6.62
C ASN A 48 3.73 17.60 7.12
N TYR A 49 4.70 18.17 6.41
CA TYR A 49 6.10 18.14 6.79
C TYR A 49 6.39 19.01 8.01
N ASN A 50 7.01 18.42 9.03
CA ASN A 50 7.48 19.10 10.22
C ASN A 50 9.02 19.17 10.23
N SER A 51 9.57 20.36 10.06
CA SER A 51 11.02 20.58 10.03
C SER A 51 11.74 20.25 11.35
N THR A 52 11.04 20.26 12.48
CA THR A 52 11.63 19.89 13.78
C THR A 52 11.92 18.39 13.84
N TYR A 53 11.00 17.58 13.33
CA TYR A 53 11.18 16.12 13.26
C TYR A 53 11.93 15.69 12.01
N GLY A 54 11.95 16.51 10.95
CA GLY A 54 12.47 16.12 9.65
C GLY A 54 11.60 15.09 8.94
N LEU A 55 10.32 14.97 9.34
CA LEU A 55 9.35 13.94 8.95
C LEU A 55 7.99 14.58 8.65
N VAL A 56 7.14 13.87 7.93
CA VAL A 56 5.70 14.18 7.76
C VAL A 56 4.88 13.46 8.82
N ARG A 57 3.89 14.16 9.37
CA ARG A 57 2.91 13.59 10.30
C ARG A 57 1.88 12.73 9.56
N GLU A 58 1.25 11.81 10.26
CA GLU A 58 0.24 10.88 9.73
C GLU A 58 -0.90 11.59 9.00
N ASN A 59 -1.39 12.68 9.58
CA ASN A 59 -2.34 13.60 8.98
C ASN A 59 -2.35 14.95 9.71
N GLU A 60 -3.17 15.89 9.25
CA GLU A 60 -3.20 17.26 9.77
C GLU A 60 -3.59 17.41 11.24
N ASN A 61 -4.24 16.41 11.83
CA ASN A 61 -4.79 16.44 13.18
C ASN A 61 -4.03 15.55 14.17
N ILE A 62 -3.17 14.64 13.69
CA ILE A 62 -2.46 13.66 14.51
C ILE A 62 -0.96 13.96 14.44
N ASP A 63 -0.38 14.36 15.57
CA ASP A 63 1.06 14.58 15.71
C ASP A 63 1.79 13.25 15.95
N ARG A 64 1.74 12.35 14.96
CA ARG A 64 2.43 11.05 14.94
C ARG A 64 3.21 10.89 13.64
N TYR A 65 4.42 10.34 13.72
CA TYR A 65 5.33 10.21 12.59
C TYR A 65 5.74 8.74 12.43
N TRP A 66 5.13 8.05 11.47
CA TRP A 66 5.47 6.66 11.16
C TRP A 66 6.68 6.62 10.24
N LEU A 67 7.79 5.99 10.68
CA LEU A 67 9.02 5.96 9.87
C LEU A 67 8.85 5.17 8.58
N TRP A 68 8.14 4.04 8.62
CA TRP A 68 8.12 3.07 7.52
C TRP A 68 6.90 3.20 6.60
N THR A 69 5.70 3.35 7.15
CA THR A 69 4.47 3.42 6.35
C THR A 69 4.27 4.82 5.78
N ASP A 70 4.34 5.87 6.60
CA ASP A 70 4.18 7.22 6.09
C ASP A 70 5.47 7.76 5.46
N ASN A 71 6.55 7.85 6.23
CA ASN A 71 7.70 8.67 5.86
C ASN A 71 8.59 8.04 4.80
N LEU A 72 8.73 6.71 4.79
CA LEU A 72 9.48 6.04 3.73
C LEU A 72 8.76 6.19 2.39
N LEU A 73 7.44 5.97 2.35
CA LEU A 73 6.62 6.18 1.15
C LEU A 73 6.58 7.65 0.73
N ALA A 74 6.35 8.57 1.67
CA ALA A 74 6.35 10.02 1.41
C ALA A 74 7.69 10.48 0.82
N SER A 75 8.82 10.02 1.39
CA SER A 75 10.15 10.34 0.87
C SER A 75 10.34 9.83 -0.56
N HIS A 76 9.81 8.64 -0.87
CA HIS A 76 9.89 8.08 -2.21
C HIS A 76 9.07 8.89 -3.22
N VAL A 77 7.79 9.17 -2.93
CA VAL A 77 6.93 9.88 -3.88
C VAL A 77 7.35 11.33 -4.08
N LEU A 78 7.86 12.00 -3.04
CA LEU A 78 8.30 13.40 -3.12
C LEU A 78 9.64 13.59 -3.83
N LYS A 79 10.37 12.53 -4.20
CA LYS A 79 11.72 12.63 -4.78
C LYS A 79 11.80 13.55 -6.01
N GLU A 80 10.77 13.52 -6.85
CA GLU A 80 10.68 14.34 -8.07
C GLU A 80 9.88 15.65 -7.87
N TYR A 81 9.10 15.74 -6.79
CA TYR A 81 8.21 16.89 -6.52
C TYR A 81 8.86 17.92 -5.59
N ASP A 82 9.45 17.45 -4.49
CA ASP A 82 10.17 18.23 -3.50
C ASP A 82 11.38 17.42 -3.01
N TYR A 83 12.44 17.44 -3.81
CA TYR A 83 13.66 16.69 -3.55
C TYR A 83 14.29 17.04 -2.19
N ALA A 84 14.22 18.30 -1.76
CA ALA A 84 14.80 18.73 -0.48
C ALA A 84 14.10 18.06 0.71
N LYS A 85 12.77 18.03 0.73
CA LYS A 85 12.02 17.31 1.77
C LYS A 85 12.23 15.80 1.69
N SER A 86 12.19 15.24 0.48
CA SER A 86 12.49 13.82 0.23
C SER A 86 13.84 13.41 0.84
N ALA A 87 14.90 14.12 0.48
CA ALA A 87 16.26 13.86 0.95
C ALA A 87 16.38 14.01 2.47
N ASN A 88 15.74 15.02 3.07
CA ASN A 88 15.79 15.19 4.52
C ASN A 88 15.05 14.06 5.26
N MET A 89 13.86 13.65 4.80
CA MET A 89 13.16 12.50 5.39
C MET A 89 13.98 11.21 5.29
N THR A 90 14.59 10.94 4.13
CA THR A 90 15.47 9.76 3.96
C THR A 90 16.67 9.81 4.92
N ALA A 91 17.30 10.97 5.10
CA ALA A 91 18.41 11.12 6.05
C ALA A 91 17.94 10.94 7.50
N THR A 92 16.79 11.49 7.86
CA THR A 92 16.18 11.37 9.19
C THR A 92 15.80 9.92 9.51
N ILE A 93 15.17 9.20 8.59
CA ILE A 93 14.84 7.77 8.78
C ILE A 93 16.11 6.96 9.04
N ARG A 94 17.17 7.19 8.24
CA ARG A 94 18.47 6.53 8.47
C ARG A 94 19.04 6.85 9.85
N HIS A 95 18.99 8.12 10.25
CA HIS A 95 19.46 8.54 11.57
C HIS A 95 18.70 7.83 12.71
N TYR A 96 17.37 7.72 12.63
CA TYR A 96 16.58 6.97 13.61
C TYR A 96 16.94 5.49 13.63
N ASN A 97 17.10 4.86 12.47
CA ASN A 97 17.49 3.45 12.40
C ASN A 97 18.85 3.20 13.06
N GLU A 98 19.84 4.07 12.82
CA GLU A 98 21.17 3.97 13.43
C GLU A 98 21.15 4.27 14.94
N LEU A 99 20.43 5.30 15.37
CA LEU A 99 20.41 5.74 16.77
C LEU A 99 19.68 4.76 17.69
N TYR A 100 18.62 4.11 17.19
CA TYR A 100 17.77 3.21 17.96
C TYR A 100 17.94 1.73 17.59
N ASP A 101 18.92 1.40 16.75
CA ASP A 101 19.22 0.02 16.29
C ASP A 101 17.97 -0.66 15.68
N LEU A 102 17.32 0.02 14.74
CA LEU A 102 16.08 -0.44 14.11
C LEU A 102 16.38 -1.16 12.80
N ASP A 103 15.93 -2.42 12.72
CA ASP A 103 15.87 -3.18 11.47
C ASP A 103 14.54 -2.94 10.76
N PHE A 104 14.60 -2.58 9.47
CA PHE A 104 13.40 -2.42 8.66
C PHE A 104 12.72 -3.77 8.41
N ARG A 105 11.47 -3.92 8.88
CA ARG A 105 10.66 -5.13 8.69
C ARG A 105 9.21 -4.81 8.38
N HIS A 106 8.88 -4.66 7.11
CA HIS A 106 7.51 -4.32 6.71
C HIS A 106 7.16 -4.78 5.28
N PRO A 107 5.88 -5.10 4.96
CA PRO A 107 5.45 -5.47 3.61
C PRO A 107 5.75 -4.39 2.55
N VAL A 108 5.74 -3.12 2.94
CA VAL A 108 6.02 -1.98 2.06
C VAL A 108 7.40 -2.05 1.39
N GLY A 109 8.33 -2.85 1.95
CA GLY A 109 9.62 -3.10 1.33
C GLY A 109 9.52 -3.70 -0.07
N SER A 110 8.44 -4.44 -0.36
CA SER A 110 8.16 -4.99 -1.69
C SER A 110 8.04 -3.91 -2.77
N LEU A 111 7.63 -2.69 -2.40
CA LEU A 111 7.52 -1.53 -3.30
C LEU A 111 8.84 -0.76 -3.46
N LEU A 112 9.68 -0.70 -2.42
CA LEU A 112 10.75 0.31 -2.30
C LEU A 112 12.17 -0.28 -2.36
N ASP A 113 12.33 -1.42 -3.02
CA ASP A 113 13.61 -2.15 -3.13
C ASP A 113 14.24 -2.46 -1.75
N GLN A 114 13.41 -2.79 -0.76
CA GLN A 114 13.83 -3.27 0.54
C GLN A 114 13.42 -4.74 0.72
N VAL A 115 14.01 -5.41 1.70
CA VAL A 115 13.54 -6.76 2.10
C VAL A 115 12.13 -6.60 2.68
N ALA A 116 11.17 -7.35 2.13
CA ALA A 116 9.79 -7.36 2.60
C ALA A 116 9.58 -8.45 3.65
N TYR A 117 8.83 -8.11 4.71
CA TYR A 117 8.45 -9.03 5.77
C TYR A 117 6.92 -9.08 5.84
N PHE A 118 6.37 -10.27 6.06
CA PHE A 118 4.91 -10.50 5.97
C PHE A 118 4.34 -11.12 7.23
N ASN A 119 5.04 -10.97 8.36
CA ASN A 119 4.56 -11.40 9.65
C ASN A 119 3.56 -10.40 10.23
N SER A 120 2.78 -10.82 11.23
CA SER A 120 1.87 -9.93 11.94
C SER A 120 2.61 -8.73 12.53
N VAL A 121 1.95 -7.57 12.49
CA VAL A 121 2.54 -6.26 12.80
C VAL A 121 2.32 -5.87 14.27
N THR A 122 3.34 -5.26 14.86
CA THR A 122 3.30 -4.62 16.18
C THR A 122 3.70 -3.15 16.06
N ASP A 123 2.84 -2.24 16.52
CA ASP A 123 3.19 -0.82 16.57
C ASP A 123 4.07 -0.50 17.79
N LYS A 124 5.16 0.22 17.56
CA LYS A 124 6.16 0.55 18.60
C LYS A 124 6.52 2.03 18.56
N SER A 125 6.54 2.66 19.73
CA SER A 125 7.12 3.99 19.89
C SER A 125 8.65 3.87 19.86
N VAL A 126 9.28 4.65 18.97
CA VAL A 126 10.75 4.79 18.93
C VAL A 126 11.17 5.84 19.95
N THR A 127 10.58 7.02 19.85
CA THR A 127 10.76 8.13 20.80
C THR A 127 9.66 9.15 20.63
N GLY A 128 9.04 9.59 21.73
CA GLY A 128 7.97 10.59 21.70
C GLY A 128 6.89 10.27 20.65
N ASN A 129 6.77 11.14 19.65
CA ASN A 129 5.77 11.04 18.58
C ASN A 129 6.25 10.26 17.34
N VAL A 130 7.44 9.66 17.38
CA VAL A 130 8.00 8.85 16.30
C VAL A 130 7.74 7.36 16.55
N TRP A 131 7.16 6.69 15.55
CA TRP A 131 6.67 5.32 15.65
C TRP A 131 7.10 4.46 14.45
N ILE A 132 7.07 3.14 14.65
CA ILE A 132 7.20 2.13 13.59
C ILE A 132 6.07 1.11 13.71
N SER A 133 5.66 0.55 12.57
CA SER A 133 4.81 -0.63 12.48
C SER A 133 5.70 -1.82 12.12
N ASP A 134 5.99 -2.67 13.08
CA ASP A 134 7.04 -3.68 12.99
C ASP A 134 6.48 -5.07 12.70
N SER A 135 6.84 -5.66 11.55
CA SER A 135 6.40 -7.01 11.17
C SER A 135 7.26 -8.09 11.85
N ASP A 136 7.30 -8.04 13.18
CA ASP A 136 8.13 -8.90 14.03
C ASP A 136 7.37 -10.05 14.68
N GLY A 137 6.08 -10.19 14.37
CA GLY A 137 5.24 -11.23 14.94
C GLY A 137 5.63 -12.65 14.50
N SER A 138 5.16 -13.64 15.26
CA SER A 138 5.47 -15.05 15.03
C SER A 138 4.65 -15.70 13.91
N VAL A 139 3.59 -15.03 13.44
CA VAL A 139 2.65 -15.58 12.47
C VAL A 139 2.85 -14.88 11.13
N GLU A 140 3.17 -15.65 10.08
CA GLU A 140 3.15 -15.15 8.71
C GLU A 140 1.70 -14.93 8.25
N LEU A 141 1.44 -13.79 7.61
CA LEU A 141 0.13 -13.43 7.10
C LEU A 141 -0.10 -14.03 5.72
N GLU A 142 -1.29 -14.58 5.48
CA GLU A 142 -1.62 -15.29 4.25
C GLU A 142 -2.25 -14.37 3.19
N CYS A 143 -1.98 -14.66 1.91
CA CYS A 143 -2.59 -13.94 0.78
C CYS A 143 -4.12 -14.06 0.74
N SER A 144 -4.69 -15.13 1.33
CA SER A 144 -6.13 -15.35 1.39
C SER A 144 -6.84 -14.59 2.51
N ASP A 145 -6.10 -14.03 3.47
CA ASP A 145 -6.68 -13.42 4.66
C ASP A 145 -6.79 -11.90 4.52
N TYR A 146 -5.80 -11.25 3.90
CA TYR A 146 -5.67 -9.79 3.85
C TYR A 146 -5.28 -9.33 2.45
N GLY A 147 -6.04 -8.40 1.86
CA GLY A 147 -5.86 -8.01 0.47
C GLY A 147 -4.58 -7.21 0.23
N ASP A 148 -4.19 -6.34 1.17
CA ASP A 148 -2.90 -5.66 1.13
C ASP A 148 -1.72 -6.64 1.15
N ILE A 149 -1.75 -7.66 2.02
CA ILE A 149 -0.75 -8.73 2.06
C ILE A 149 -0.72 -9.49 0.75
N ALA A 150 -1.89 -9.80 0.17
CA ALA A 150 -1.99 -10.47 -1.12
C ALA A 150 -1.28 -9.68 -2.23
N PHE A 151 -1.52 -8.36 -2.32
CA PHE A 151 -0.92 -7.50 -3.34
C PHE A 151 0.58 -7.25 -3.10
N TYR A 152 1.00 -7.01 -1.86
CA TYR A 152 2.42 -6.88 -1.54
C TYR A 152 3.20 -8.19 -1.81
N LYS A 153 2.65 -9.36 -1.42
CA LYS A 153 3.26 -10.66 -1.73
C LYS A 153 3.29 -10.94 -3.22
N SER A 154 2.24 -10.56 -3.96
CA SER A 154 2.22 -10.67 -5.42
C SER A 154 3.40 -9.92 -6.05
N ILE A 155 3.58 -8.66 -5.67
CA ILE A 155 4.68 -7.81 -6.12
C ILE A 155 6.04 -8.42 -5.74
N TYR A 156 6.19 -8.84 -4.48
CA TYR A 156 7.41 -9.46 -3.98
C TYR A 156 7.79 -10.72 -4.79
N TYR A 157 6.86 -11.67 -4.95
CA TYR A 157 7.09 -12.89 -5.71
C TYR A 157 7.35 -12.62 -7.19
N TYR A 158 6.70 -11.62 -7.78
CA TYR A 158 6.92 -11.24 -9.16
C TYR A 158 8.36 -10.76 -9.38
N ARG A 159 8.84 -9.88 -8.49
CA ARG A 159 10.23 -9.35 -8.53
C ARG A 159 11.27 -10.46 -8.34
N ALA A 160 10.96 -11.48 -7.54
CA ALA A 160 11.76 -12.68 -7.35
C ALA A 160 11.66 -13.70 -8.51
N GLY A 161 10.88 -13.43 -9.57
CA GLY A 161 10.68 -14.34 -10.70
C GLY A 161 9.77 -15.54 -10.41
N MET A 162 9.12 -15.57 -9.24
CA MET A 162 8.18 -16.62 -8.81
C MET A 162 6.77 -16.35 -9.34
N THR A 163 6.64 -16.27 -10.67
CA THR A 163 5.43 -15.81 -11.38
C THR A 163 4.15 -16.52 -10.95
N ASP A 164 4.17 -17.84 -10.76
CA ASP A 164 2.97 -18.60 -10.36
C ASP A 164 2.48 -18.22 -8.95
N LYS A 165 3.42 -18.05 -7.99
CA LYS A 165 3.09 -17.58 -6.64
C LYS A 165 2.58 -16.14 -6.67
N ALA A 166 3.21 -15.30 -7.47
CA ALA A 166 2.84 -13.91 -7.64
C ALA A 166 1.40 -13.79 -8.17
N LYS A 167 1.08 -14.56 -9.21
CA LYS A 167 -0.24 -14.61 -9.81
C LYS A 167 -1.28 -15.18 -8.85
N SER A 168 -0.94 -16.25 -8.12
CA SER A 168 -1.83 -16.83 -7.12
C SER A 168 -2.22 -15.82 -6.03
N CYS A 169 -1.26 -15.06 -5.48
CA CYS A 169 -1.56 -14.03 -4.49
C CYS A 169 -2.35 -12.86 -5.09
N TYR A 170 -2.04 -12.46 -6.33
CA TYR A 170 -2.82 -11.43 -7.03
C TYR A 170 -4.30 -11.84 -7.17
N GLU A 171 -4.55 -13.05 -7.66
CA GLU A 171 -5.90 -13.57 -7.87
C GLU A 171 -6.68 -13.72 -6.56
N MET A 172 -6.01 -14.12 -5.47
CA MET A 172 -6.63 -14.15 -4.13
C MET A 172 -7.05 -12.76 -3.66
N GLY A 173 -6.17 -11.75 -3.78
CA GLY A 173 -6.50 -10.37 -3.42
C GLY A 173 -7.61 -9.79 -4.30
N ALA A 174 -7.55 -9.99 -5.61
CA ALA A 174 -8.56 -9.53 -6.55
C ALA A 174 -9.93 -10.19 -6.31
N ALA A 175 -9.97 -11.47 -5.90
CA ALA A 175 -11.20 -12.17 -5.56
C ALA A 175 -11.89 -11.63 -4.30
N MET A 176 -11.20 -10.84 -3.47
CA MET A 176 -11.80 -10.15 -2.32
C MET A 176 -12.57 -8.88 -2.73
N PHE A 177 -12.45 -8.43 -3.98
CA PHE A 177 -13.21 -7.29 -4.46
C PHE A 177 -14.68 -7.67 -4.66
N ASP A 178 -15.58 -7.06 -3.89
CA ASP A 178 -17.01 -7.37 -3.90
C ASP A 178 -17.85 -6.44 -4.80
N GLY A 179 -17.18 -5.67 -5.67
CA GLY A 179 -17.78 -4.63 -6.50
C GLY A 179 -17.77 -3.25 -5.85
N ILE A 180 -17.43 -3.14 -4.57
CA ILE A 180 -17.33 -1.87 -3.84
C ILE A 180 -15.89 -1.66 -3.37
N GLY A 181 -15.28 -2.68 -2.76
CA GLY A 181 -13.91 -2.62 -2.27
C GLY A 181 -13.37 -3.99 -1.90
N ILE A 182 -12.15 -4.02 -1.37
CA ILE A 182 -11.51 -5.26 -0.90
C ILE A 182 -12.13 -5.66 0.45
N ARG A 183 -12.98 -6.68 0.43
CA ARG A 183 -13.67 -7.24 1.60
C ARG A 183 -12.90 -8.44 2.15
N ASP A 184 -11.80 -8.16 2.83
CA ASP A 184 -10.93 -9.17 3.45
C ASP A 184 -11.27 -9.40 4.94
N LYS A 185 -10.42 -10.17 5.64
CA LYS A 185 -10.63 -10.54 7.05
C LYS A 185 -10.69 -9.34 8.00
N ALA A 186 -10.09 -8.20 7.63
CA ALA A 186 -10.12 -6.99 8.45
C ALA A 186 -11.45 -6.22 8.32
N PHE A 187 -12.24 -6.46 7.26
CA PHE A 187 -13.46 -5.70 6.99
C PHE A 187 -14.47 -5.69 8.14
N GLU A 188 -14.78 -6.85 8.72
CA GLU A 188 -15.76 -6.93 9.82
C GLU A 188 -15.20 -6.34 11.13
N PRO A 189 -13.96 -6.66 11.58
CA PRO A 189 -13.33 -6.00 12.72
C PRO A 189 -13.20 -4.47 12.58
N ASP A 190 -12.99 -3.98 11.36
CA ASP A 190 -12.93 -2.55 11.06
C ASP A 190 -14.31 -1.90 11.02
N GLY A 191 -15.37 -2.61 11.39
CA GLY A 191 -16.73 -2.09 11.49
C GLY A 191 -17.37 -1.91 10.12
N GLN A 192 -17.09 -2.82 9.17
CA GLN A 192 -17.64 -2.81 7.81
C GLN A 192 -17.25 -1.56 7.03
N ARG A 193 -15.96 -1.25 7.07
CA ARG A 193 -15.32 -0.18 6.30
C ARG A 193 -14.35 -0.80 5.31
N TYR A 194 -14.36 -0.28 4.09
CA TYR A 194 -13.34 -0.60 3.10
C TYR A 194 -12.15 0.32 3.28
N SER A 195 -10.95 -0.13 2.91
CA SER A 195 -9.73 0.67 3.02
C SER A 195 -9.24 1.11 1.63
N THR A 196 -9.06 2.41 1.43
CA THR A 196 -8.65 3.00 0.15
C THR A 196 -7.24 2.58 -0.26
N TYR A 197 -6.32 2.42 0.71
CA TYR A 197 -4.95 2.00 0.41
C TYR A 197 -4.90 0.60 -0.22
N LYS A 198 -5.85 -0.30 0.08
CA LYS A 198 -5.96 -1.62 -0.56
C LYS A 198 -6.33 -1.50 -2.04
N MET A 199 -7.14 -0.50 -2.41
CA MET A 199 -7.42 -0.19 -3.82
C MET A 199 -6.17 0.31 -4.54
N ALA A 200 -5.39 1.18 -3.88
CA ALA A 200 -4.13 1.66 -4.44
C ALA A 200 -3.13 0.52 -4.64
N LEU A 201 -3.00 -0.38 -3.67
CA LEU A 201 -2.15 -1.57 -3.78
C LEU A 201 -2.61 -2.52 -4.88
N TRP A 202 -3.92 -2.71 -5.08
CA TRP A 202 -4.44 -3.50 -6.19
C TRP A 202 -4.03 -2.92 -7.55
N GLN A 203 -4.19 -1.61 -7.74
CA GLN A 203 -3.76 -0.92 -8.96
C GLN A 203 -2.24 -1.02 -9.17
N ILE A 204 -1.45 -0.81 -8.11
CA ILE A 204 0.01 -0.93 -8.18
C ILE A 204 0.41 -2.35 -8.58
N ALA A 205 -0.17 -3.38 -7.96
CA ALA A 205 0.13 -4.78 -8.27
C ALA A 205 -0.25 -5.12 -9.72
N SER A 206 -1.42 -4.66 -10.19
CA SER A 206 -1.86 -4.83 -11.58
C SER A 206 -0.86 -4.19 -12.56
N ASN A 207 -0.46 -2.94 -12.32
CA ASN A 207 0.51 -2.22 -13.14
C ASN A 207 1.90 -2.89 -13.17
N MET A 208 2.38 -3.32 -12.01
CA MET A 208 3.73 -3.87 -11.87
C MET A 208 3.85 -5.28 -12.44
N THR A 209 2.83 -6.11 -12.27
CA THR A 209 2.87 -7.52 -12.65
C THR A 209 2.28 -7.81 -14.02
N GLY A 210 1.40 -6.92 -14.51
CA GLY A 210 0.57 -7.15 -15.70
C GLY A 210 -0.52 -8.20 -15.48
N PHE A 211 -0.78 -8.62 -14.24
CA PHE A 211 -1.85 -9.56 -13.93
C PHE A 211 -3.17 -8.81 -13.81
N GLY A 212 -4.14 -9.11 -14.67
CA GLY A 212 -5.49 -8.52 -14.64
C GLY A 212 -5.51 -6.99 -14.70
N GLU A 213 -6.72 -6.42 -14.71
CA GLU A 213 -6.92 -4.96 -14.67
C GLU A 213 -7.68 -4.60 -13.38
N ALA A 214 -7.20 -3.59 -12.66
CA ALA A 214 -7.86 -3.04 -11.48
C ALA A 214 -8.77 -1.85 -11.84
N LYS A 215 -9.74 -2.08 -12.75
CA LYS A 215 -10.49 -1.01 -13.45
C LYS A 215 -11.14 0.02 -12.53
N GLU A 216 -11.65 -0.43 -11.39
CA GLU A 216 -12.41 0.38 -10.46
C GLU A 216 -11.52 1.14 -9.47
N ALA A 217 -10.25 0.73 -9.31
CA ALA A 217 -9.39 1.21 -8.23
C ALA A 217 -9.16 2.72 -8.29
N MET A 218 -8.72 3.25 -9.43
CA MET A 218 -8.46 4.69 -9.56
C MET A 218 -9.73 5.54 -9.48
N THR A 219 -10.88 5.03 -9.91
CA THR A 219 -12.17 5.73 -9.73
C THR A 219 -12.51 5.84 -8.25
N ILE A 220 -12.42 4.75 -7.49
CA ILE A 220 -12.67 4.75 -6.04
C ILE A 220 -11.68 5.67 -5.31
N ILE A 221 -10.39 5.57 -5.62
CA ILE A 221 -9.35 6.47 -5.06
C ILE A 221 -9.67 7.93 -5.33
N SER A 222 -10.16 8.26 -6.54
CA SER A 222 -10.53 9.64 -6.90
C SER A 222 -11.73 10.15 -6.10
N TYR A 223 -12.73 9.32 -5.80
CA TYR A 223 -13.82 9.69 -4.89
C TYR A 223 -13.34 9.92 -3.45
N MET A 224 -12.27 9.23 -3.04
CA MET A 224 -11.70 9.31 -1.70
C MET A 224 -10.66 10.41 -1.53
N GLN A 225 -10.38 11.19 -2.58
CA GLN A 225 -9.52 12.36 -2.44
C GLN A 225 -10.30 13.54 -1.88
N ASP A 226 -9.79 14.12 -0.79
CA ASP A 226 -10.34 15.34 -0.22
C ASP A 226 -10.12 16.52 -1.18
N SER A 227 -11.21 17.12 -1.63
CA SER A 227 -11.19 18.23 -2.59
C SER A 227 -10.58 19.54 -2.04
N THR A 228 -10.40 19.65 -0.72
CA THR A 228 -9.86 20.81 -0.02
C THR A 228 -8.38 20.65 0.34
N THR A 229 -7.98 19.50 0.88
CA THR A 229 -6.60 19.27 1.31
C THR A 229 -5.76 18.53 0.25
N GLY A 230 -6.40 17.73 -0.61
CA GLY A 230 -5.73 16.85 -1.56
C GLY A 230 -5.32 15.48 -0.98
N GLY A 231 -5.43 15.30 0.34
CA GLY A 231 -5.17 14.02 1.00
C GLY A 231 -6.23 12.98 0.68
N VAL A 232 -5.88 11.70 0.82
CA VAL A 232 -6.80 10.59 0.53
C VAL A 232 -7.30 9.98 1.84
N TYR A 233 -8.62 9.85 1.96
CA TYR A 233 -9.27 9.20 3.09
C TYR A 233 -8.91 7.72 3.17
N THR A 234 -8.48 7.25 4.34
CA THR A 234 -8.09 5.84 4.56
C THR A 234 -9.25 4.87 4.41
N HIS A 235 -10.44 5.23 4.89
CA HIS A 235 -11.61 4.34 4.91
C HIS A 235 -12.83 4.95 4.25
N TYR A 236 -13.71 4.07 3.76
CA TYR A 236 -15.00 4.43 3.19
C TYR A 236 -16.06 3.37 3.42
N ARG A 237 -17.31 3.78 3.23
CA ARG A 237 -18.51 2.94 3.41
C ARG A 237 -19.00 2.37 2.08
N ALA A 238 -19.94 1.43 2.16
CA ALA A 238 -20.54 0.77 0.99
C ALA A 238 -21.20 1.74 -0.02
N ASN A 239 -21.56 2.94 0.41
CA ASN A 239 -22.10 4.01 -0.43
C ASN A 239 -21.02 4.94 -1.02
N ILE A 240 -19.73 4.56 -0.95
CA ILE A 240 -18.59 5.34 -1.44
C ILE A 240 -18.51 6.73 -0.77
N LEU A 241 -18.88 6.81 0.51
CA LEU A 241 -18.64 8.00 1.33
C LEU A 241 -17.40 7.79 2.22
N PRO A 242 -16.52 8.79 2.32
CA PRO A 242 -15.41 8.77 3.27
C PRO A 242 -15.87 8.53 4.71
N ASP A 243 -15.10 7.74 5.46
CA ASP A 243 -15.37 7.44 6.87
C ASP A 243 -14.08 7.26 7.70
N SER A 244 -13.16 8.20 7.51
CA SER A 244 -11.98 8.38 8.34
C SER A 244 -11.39 9.77 8.13
N GLN A 245 -10.17 9.98 8.61
CA GLN A 245 -9.34 11.11 8.19
C GLN A 245 -8.56 10.75 6.93
N THR A 246 -7.98 11.77 6.30
CA THR A 246 -6.93 11.58 5.29
C THR A 246 -5.66 11.07 5.97
N ASN A 247 -4.77 10.44 5.21
CA ASN A 247 -3.52 9.88 5.76
C ASN A 247 -2.40 9.89 4.72
N VAL A 248 -1.16 10.10 5.19
CA VAL A 248 0.03 10.19 4.33
C VAL A 248 0.37 8.88 3.63
N GLU A 249 0.38 7.72 4.30
CA GLU A 249 0.59 6.42 3.65
C GLU A 249 -0.42 6.19 2.52
N THR A 250 -1.71 6.36 2.82
CA THR A 250 -2.80 6.17 1.85
C THR A 250 -2.63 7.11 0.65
N THR A 251 -2.31 8.38 0.91
CA THR A 251 -2.08 9.37 -0.14
C THR A 251 -0.84 9.04 -0.98
N SER A 252 0.23 8.57 -0.36
CA SER A 252 1.46 8.16 -1.05
C SER A 252 1.22 6.95 -1.95
N LEU A 253 0.48 5.96 -1.48
CA LEU A 253 0.10 4.79 -2.29
C LEU A 253 -0.81 5.18 -3.46
N ALA A 254 -1.76 6.10 -3.26
CA ALA A 254 -2.60 6.62 -4.34
C ALA A 254 -1.78 7.31 -5.44
N ILE A 255 -0.76 8.10 -5.06
CA ILE A 255 0.18 8.71 -6.02
C ILE A 255 0.95 7.63 -6.80
N LEU A 256 1.43 6.58 -6.13
CA LEU A 256 2.15 5.48 -6.79
C LEU A 256 1.24 4.69 -7.75
N ALA A 257 -0.02 4.51 -7.38
CA ALA A 257 -1.03 3.90 -8.23
C ALA A 257 -1.28 4.73 -9.50
N ASP A 258 -1.47 6.05 -9.34
CA ASP A 258 -1.70 6.99 -10.44
C ASP A 258 -0.50 7.08 -11.41
N LYS A 259 0.72 7.13 -10.86
CA LYS A 259 1.96 7.19 -11.66
C LYS A 259 2.20 5.95 -12.52
N GLY A 260 1.51 4.84 -12.26
CA GLY A 260 1.68 3.62 -13.05
C GLY A 260 3.04 2.98 -12.83
N MET A 261 3.41 2.69 -11.57
CA MET A 261 4.68 2.02 -11.26
C MET A 261 4.88 0.79 -12.14
N SER A 262 5.98 0.79 -12.89
CA SER A 262 6.45 -0.34 -13.67
C SER A 262 7.92 -0.56 -13.36
N PHE A 263 8.31 -1.83 -13.27
CA PHE A 263 9.72 -2.18 -13.19
C PHE A 263 10.15 -2.75 -14.54
N PRO A 264 11.38 -2.47 -14.99
CA PRO A 264 11.98 -3.28 -16.03
C PRO A 264 11.97 -4.74 -15.55
N PRO A 265 11.64 -5.73 -16.41
CA PRO A 265 11.65 -7.13 -16.02
C PRO A 265 12.99 -7.48 -15.37
N THR A 266 12.99 -7.89 -14.11
CA THR A 266 14.23 -8.15 -13.36
C THR A 266 15.00 -9.29 -14.02
N SER A 267 16.28 -9.06 -14.29
CA SER A 267 17.25 -10.15 -14.46
C SER A 267 17.34 -10.90 -13.13
N LYS A 268 16.70 -12.08 -13.05
CA LYS A 268 16.74 -13.07 -11.95
C LYS A 268 17.41 -12.56 -10.66
N GLN A 269 16.64 -11.96 -9.77
CA GLN A 269 17.08 -11.75 -8.39
C GLN A 269 17.29 -13.15 -7.79
N THR A 270 18.53 -13.52 -7.50
CA THR A 270 18.87 -14.82 -6.90
C THR A 270 18.16 -14.92 -5.57
N ASP A 271 17.30 -15.93 -5.47
CA ASP A 271 16.55 -16.27 -4.28
C ASP A 271 17.50 -16.41 -3.07
N PRO A 272 17.35 -15.57 -2.02
CA PRO A 272 18.22 -15.64 -0.84
C PRO A 272 18.10 -16.98 -0.08
N THR A 273 17.05 -17.76 -0.35
CA THR A 273 16.89 -19.10 0.23
C THR A 273 17.68 -20.20 -0.48
N THR A 274 18.28 -19.91 -1.65
CA THR A 274 19.28 -20.78 -2.30
C THR A 274 20.72 -20.35 -1.99
N THR A 275 20.98 -19.95 -0.75
CA THR A 275 22.34 -20.10 -0.22
C THR A 275 22.56 -21.59 0.02
N SER A 276 22.87 -22.35 -1.04
CA SER A 276 23.48 -23.66 -0.87
C SER A 276 24.71 -23.42 -0.02
N ALA A 277 24.74 -23.98 1.20
CA ALA A 277 25.95 -24.03 1.99
C ALA A 277 27.11 -24.43 1.07
N PRO A 278 28.27 -23.76 1.12
CA PRO A 278 29.40 -24.17 0.31
C PRO A 278 29.63 -25.66 0.61
N PRO A 279 29.85 -26.50 -0.42
CA PRO A 279 30.05 -27.92 -0.19
C PRO A 279 31.18 -28.08 0.82
N ILE A 280 30.87 -28.70 1.96
CA ILE A 280 31.85 -29.17 2.94
C ILE A 280 32.55 -30.36 2.31
N GLU A 281 33.36 -30.12 1.28
CA GLU A 281 34.23 -31.15 0.69
C GLU A 281 35.68 -30.68 0.52
N LEU A 282 36.05 -29.50 1.00
CA LEU A 282 37.45 -29.04 0.91
C LEU A 282 38.02 -28.45 2.19
N LEU A 283 37.69 -29.02 3.36
CA LEU A 283 38.35 -28.65 4.63
C LEU A 283 38.62 -29.83 5.58
N VAL A 284 38.50 -31.08 5.09
CA VAL A 284 39.03 -32.28 5.79
C VAL A 284 40.40 -32.68 5.24
N GLY A 285 40.76 -32.25 4.02
CA GLY A 285 42.07 -32.57 3.41
C GLY A 285 43.27 -31.75 3.92
N VAL A 286 43.04 -30.55 4.48
CA VAL A 286 44.15 -29.65 4.91
C VAL A 286 44.52 -29.85 6.38
N PHE A 287 43.58 -30.28 7.24
CA PHE A 287 43.89 -30.52 8.66
C PHE A 287 44.53 -31.88 8.96
N VAL A 288 44.40 -32.88 8.08
CA VAL A 288 45.12 -34.16 8.21
C VAL A 288 46.59 -34.02 7.76
N ALA A 289 46.89 -33.18 6.77
CA ALA A 289 48.26 -32.92 6.33
C ALA A 289 49.06 -32.05 7.31
N ALA A 290 48.42 -31.04 7.93
CA ALA A 290 49.06 -30.22 8.96
C ALA A 290 49.25 -30.96 10.29
N GLY A 291 48.33 -31.87 10.66
CA GLY A 291 48.43 -32.71 11.85
C GLY A 291 49.53 -33.77 11.78
N LEU A 292 49.81 -34.33 10.60
CA LEU A 292 50.89 -35.32 10.41
C LEU A 292 52.28 -34.69 10.32
N ALA A 293 52.42 -33.44 9.85
CA ALA A 293 53.70 -32.73 9.83
C ALA A 293 54.17 -32.32 11.24
N VAL A 294 53.26 -31.98 12.16
CA VAL A 294 53.60 -31.60 13.55
C VAL A 294 54.03 -32.81 14.39
N ILE A 295 53.56 -34.02 14.07
CA ILE A 295 53.95 -35.25 14.78
C ILE A 295 55.33 -35.76 14.34
N LEU A 296 55.78 -35.47 13.11
CA LEU A 296 57.08 -35.90 12.61
C LEU A 296 58.24 -34.96 13.02
N VAL A 297 58.00 -33.68 13.27
CA VAL A 297 59.05 -32.73 13.72
C VAL A 297 59.38 -32.91 15.21
N LYS A 298 58.44 -33.37 16.05
CA LYS A 298 58.69 -33.60 17.48
C LYS A 298 59.51 -34.85 17.81
N ARG A 299 59.82 -35.71 16.82
CA ARG A 299 60.55 -36.97 17.02
C ARG A 299 62.03 -36.92 16.61
N PHE A 300 62.52 -35.78 16.11
CA PHE A 300 63.92 -35.57 15.72
C PHE A 300 64.69 -34.59 16.63
N TRP A 301 64.06 -34.10 17.69
CA TRP A 301 64.70 -33.32 18.75
C TRP A 301 64.40 -33.95 20.12
N ARG A 302 64.91 -35.15 20.32
CA ARG A 302 65.35 -35.72 21.60
C ARG A 302 66.43 -36.75 21.31
#